data_AF-A0A838VMR6-F1
#
_entry.id   AF-A0A838VMR6-F1
#
_cell.length_a   1.000
_cell.length_b   1.000
_cell.length_c   1.000
_cell.angle_alpha   90.00
_cell.angle_beta   90.00
_cell.angle_gamma   90.00
#
_symmetry.space_group_name_H-M   'P 1'
#
loop_
_entity.id
_entity.type
_entity.pdbx_description
1 polymer ?
#
loop_
_entity_poly.entity_id
_entity_poly.type
_entity_poly.pdbx_seq_one_letter_code
_entity_poly.pdbx_strand_id
1 'polypeptide(L)'
;IGEVTAAKMHELGIRTGSDLKGRSLLELTQHFGKAGNYYYKIARGQDDRSVEPNRIRKSIGAEMSFAEDLRSRASMLLELEQIAQTLKQRLDRHQASGRTLTLKVKFSDYQQITRSRTESAPIGELREIITITKALFEAIKLEDRGVRLLGIALSNLDNSDKPQLIQLSLF
;
A
#
# COMPACT_ATOMS: atom_id res chain seq x y z
N ILE A 1 -5.88 -16.58 -3.64
CA ILE A 1 -5.07 -17.11 -2.53
C ILE A 1 -3.60 -16.89 -2.90
N GLY A 2 -2.79 -16.30 -2.02
CA GLY A 2 -1.36 -16.05 -2.30
C GLY A 2 -0.46 -17.18 -1.77
N GLU A 3 0.82 -17.17 -2.13
CA GLU A 3 1.82 -18.22 -1.81
C GLU A 3 1.89 -18.55 -0.31
N VAL A 4 2.01 -17.53 0.55
CA VAL A 4 2.09 -17.72 2.02
C VAL A 4 0.81 -18.36 2.56
N THR A 5 -0.36 -17.95 2.06
CA THR A 5 -1.64 -18.54 2.45
C THR A 5 -1.76 -19.98 1.95
N ALA A 6 -1.30 -20.27 0.74
CA ALA A 6 -1.30 -21.60 0.15
C ALA A 6 -0.40 -22.57 0.94
N ALA A 7 0.81 -22.13 1.34
CA ALA A 7 1.70 -22.93 2.18
C ALA A 7 1.01 -23.33 3.51
N LYS A 8 0.40 -22.37 4.20
CA LYS A 8 -0.38 -22.65 5.42
C LYS A 8 -1.58 -23.58 5.18
N MET A 9 -2.26 -23.45 4.04
CA MET A 9 -3.33 -24.36 3.64
C MET A 9 -2.79 -25.79 3.42
N HIS A 10 -1.63 -25.92 2.76
CA HIS A 10 -1.00 -27.22 2.52
C HIS A 10 -0.58 -27.93 3.82
N GLU A 11 -0.07 -27.19 4.82
CA GLU A 11 0.22 -27.72 6.16
C GLU A 11 -1.03 -28.28 6.84
N LEU A 12 -2.20 -27.69 6.58
CA LEU A 12 -3.51 -28.16 7.05
C LEU A 12 -4.14 -29.22 6.13
N GLY A 13 -3.39 -29.72 5.14
CA GLY A 13 -3.87 -30.73 4.18
C GLY A 13 -4.87 -30.22 3.15
N ILE A 14 -4.97 -28.90 2.94
CA ILE A 14 -5.86 -28.26 1.97
C ILE A 14 -5.05 -27.93 0.71
N ARG A 15 -5.20 -28.70 -0.37
CA ARG A 15 -4.51 -28.48 -1.65
C ARG A 15 -5.44 -28.04 -2.78
N THR A 16 -6.71 -28.41 -2.69
CA THR A 16 -7.72 -28.15 -3.71
C THR A 16 -8.91 -27.37 -3.13
N GLY A 17 -9.73 -26.81 -4.02
CA GLY A 17 -11.01 -26.22 -3.62
C GLY A 17 -11.95 -27.23 -2.96
N SER A 18 -11.86 -28.52 -3.34
CA SER A 18 -12.62 -29.61 -2.71
C SER A 18 -12.20 -29.81 -1.26
N ASP A 19 -10.90 -29.83 -0.99
CA ASP A 19 -10.37 -29.97 0.38
C ASP A 19 -10.80 -28.79 1.24
N LEU A 20 -10.74 -27.57 0.68
CA LEU A 20 -11.16 -26.35 1.37
C LEU A 20 -12.66 -26.37 1.67
N LYS A 21 -13.48 -26.86 0.73
CA LYS A 21 -14.93 -27.04 0.91
C LYS A 21 -15.24 -28.05 2.00
N GLY A 22 -14.40 -29.07 2.19
CA GLY A 22 -14.53 -30.07 3.26
C GLY A 22 -14.29 -29.55 4.68
N ARG A 23 -13.71 -28.35 4.83
CA ARG A 23 -13.43 -27.75 6.15
C ARG A 23 -14.64 -27.01 6.72
N SER A 24 -14.76 -27.07 8.04
CA SER A 24 -15.76 -26.32 8.80
C SER A 24 -15.42 -24.83 8.88
N LEU A 25 -16.44 -23.99 9.10
CA LEU A 25 -16.24 -22.57 9.34
C LEU A 25 -15.40 -22.31 10.60
N LEU A 26 -15.57 -23.14 11.63
CA LEU A 26 -14.82 -23.02 12.89
C LEU A 26 -13.33 -23.26 12.68
N GLU A 27 -12.94 -24.34 12.00
CA GLU A 27 -11.53 -24.62 11.69
C GLU A 27 -10.90 -23.49 10.87
N LEU A 28 -11.60 -23.04 9.81
CA LEU A 28 -11.07 -21.99 8.96
C LEU A 28 -10.93 -20.65 9.67
N THR A 29 -11.88 -20.29 10.54
CA THR A 29 -11.79 -19.05 11.33
C THR A 29 -10.73 -19.14 12.43
N GLN A 30 -10.51 -20.31 13.03
CA GLN A 30 -9.40 -20.53 13.97
C GLN A 30 -8.03 -20.37 13.30
N HIS A 31 -7.84 -20.94 12.11
CA HIS A 31 -6.55 -20.88 11.43
C HIS A 31 -6.30 -19.59 10.64
N PHE A 32 -7.33 -18.94 10.09
CA PHE A 32 -7.20 -17.79 9.18
C PHE A 32 -7.92 -16.51 9.65
N GLY A 33 -8.51 -16.51 10.84
CA GLY A 33 -9.22 -15.36 11.40
C GLY A 33 -10.38 -14.90 10.51
N LYS A 34 -10.49 -13.59 10.27
CA LYS A 34 -11.54 -13.00 9.41
C LYS A 34 -11.54 -13.57 8.00
N ALA A 35 -10.36 -13.93 7.47
CA ALA A 35 -10.25 -14.51 6.13
C ALA A 35 -10.82 -15.94 6.06
N GLY A 36 -10.91 -16.65 7.18
CA GLY A 36 -11.50 -17.99 7.24
C GLY A 36 -12.96 -18.04 6.81
N ASN A 37 -13.75 -17.05 7.23
CA ASN A 37 -15.14 -16.90 6.78
C ASN A 37 -15.22 -16.66 5.27
N TYR A 38 -14.33 -15.84 4.73
CA TYR A 38 -14.23 -15.62 3.29
C TYR A 38 -13.89 -16.91 2.55
N TYR A 39 -12.88 -17.66 3.00
CA TYR A 39 -12.47 -18.95 2.40
C TYR A 39 -13.58 -20.00 2.43
N TYR A 40 -14.31 -20.09 3.54
CA TYR A 40 -15.45 -21.00 3.69
C TYR A 40 -16.53 -20.73 2.64
N LYS A 41 -16.88 -19.45 2.44
CA LYS A 41 -17.91 -19.00 1.49
C LYS A 41 -17.48 -19.18 0.03
N ILE A 42 -16.27 -18.74 -0.35
CA ILE A 42 -15.83 -18.83 -1.75
C ILE A 42 -15.65 -20.27 -2.23
N ALA A 43 -15.25 -21.20 -1.34
CA ALA A 43 -15.16 -22.63 -1.68
C ALA A 43 -16.54 -23.26 -1.98
N ARG A 44 -17.62 -22.56 -1.64
CA ARG A 44 -19.02 -22.92 -1.89
C ARG A 44 -19.68 -22.03 -2.94
N GLY A 45 -18.90 -21.20 -3.64
CA GLY A 45 -19.42 -20.28 -4.65
C GLY A 45 -20.26 -19.13 -4.07
N GLN A 46 -20.13 -18.84 -2.77
CA GLN A 46 -20.85 -17.76 -2.11
C GLN A 46 -19.98 -16.51 -2.08
N ASP A 47 -20.35 -15.50 -2.86
CA ASP A 47 -19.69 -14.20 -2.87
C ASP A 47 -20.72 -13.09 -3.08
N ASP A 48 -21.20 -12.51 -1.99
CA ASP A 48 -22.25 -11.48 -1.98
C ASP A 48 -21.68 -10.07 -2.20
N ARG A 49 -20.41 -9.94 -2.58
CA ARG A 49 -19.78 -8.63 -2.79
C ARG A 49 -20.38 -7.96 -4.02
N SER A 50 -20.99 -6.80 -3.81
CA SER A 50 -21.41 -5.92 -4.89
C SER A 50 -20.23 -5.54 -5.77
N VAL A 51 -20.48 -5.40 -7.06
CA VAL A 51 -19.54 -4.74 -7.97
C VAL A 51 -19.47 -3.27 -7.55
N GLU A 52 -18.28 -2.81 -7.19
CA GLU A 52 -18.00 -1.42 -6.83
C GLU A 52 -17.37 -0.70 -8.02
N PRO A 53 -18.16 -0.04 -8.90
CA PRO A 53 -17.63 0.59 -10.10
C PRO A 53 -16.75 1.81 -9.79
N ASN A 54 -17.01 2.47 -8.65
CA ASN A 54 -16.36 3.72 -8.26
C ASN A 54 -15.53 3.52 -6.98
N ARG A 55 -14.27 3.11 -7.13
CA ARG A 55 -13.36 2.97 -5.99
C ARG A 55 -12.65 4.29 -5.70
N ILE A 56 -13.09 4.97 -4.65
CA ILE A 56 -12.41 6.17 -4.15
C ILE A 56 -10.98 5.83 -3.75
N ARG A 57 -10.02 6.58 -4.32
CA ARG A 57 -8.61 6.41 -4.02
C ARG A 57 -8.32 6.89 -2.60
N LYS A 58 -7.62 6.06 -1.82
CA LYS A 58 -7.27 6.35 -0.41
C LYS A 58 -5.86 6.90 -0.22
N SER A 59 -4.98 6.68 -1.19
CA SER A 59 -3.61 7.18 -1.18
C SER A 59 -3.02 7.26 -2.59
N ILE A 60 -2.07 8.17 -2.78
CA ILE A 60 -1.24 8.29 -3.97
C ILE A 60 0.21 8.25 -3.49
N GLY A 61 1.02 7.34 -4.05
CA GLY A 61 2.42 7.21 -3.68
C GLY A 61 3.31 6.96 -4.87
N ALA A 62 4.61 7.13 -4.67
CA ALA A 62 5.68 6.74 -5.58
C ALA A 62 6.76 6.02 -4.77
N GLU A 63 7.30 4.95 -5.31
CA GLU A 63 8.40 4.19 -4.70
C GLU A 63 9.32 3.66 -5.78
N MET A 64 10.59 3.50 -5.43
CA MET A 64 11.62 2.97 -6.31
C MET A 64 12.40 1.89 -5.59
N SER A 65 12.52 0.73 -6.25
CA SER A 65 13.47 -0.31 -5.86
C SER A 65 14.76 -0.09 -6.64
N PHE A 66 15.89 -0.05 -5.94
CA PHE A 66 17.20 0.19 -6.54
C PHE A 66 17.82 -1.13 -7.01
N ALA A 67 18.58 -1.06 -8.10
CA ALA A 67 19.34 -2.21 -8.61
C ALA A 67 20.49 -2.58 -7.66
N GLU A 68 21.15 -1.57 -7.09
CA GLU A 68 22.16 -1.69 -6.05
C GLU A 68 21.69 -0.98 -4.78
N ASP A 69 21.98 -1.57 -3.62
CA ASP A 69 21.54 -0.99 -2.34
C ASP A 69 22.28 0.31 -2.05
N LEU A 70 21.53 1.36 -1.72
CA LEU A 70 22.09 2.65 -1.33
C LEU A 70 22.68 2.57 0.07
N ARG A 71 23.87 3.13 0.25
CA ARG A 71 24.54 3.22 1.56
C ARG A 71 24.83 4.67 1.97
N SER A 72 24.99 5.56 1.00
CA SER A 72 25.21 6.98 1.26
C SER A 72 23.89 7.68 1.53
N ARG A 73 23.88 8.44 2.63
CA ARG A 73 22.73 9.25 3.00
C ARG A 73 22.44 10.36 2.01
N ALA A 74 23.48 10.93 1.41
CA ALA A 74 23.34 11.94 0.35
C ALA A 74 22.65 11.36 -0.88
N SER A 75 23.02 10.14 -1.28
CA SER A 75 22.36 9.44 -2.40
C SER A 75 20.89 9.17 -2.09
N MET A 76 20.57 8.69 -0.88
CA MET A 76 19.18 8.45 -0.48
C MET A 76 18.33 9.73 -0.50
N LEU A 77 18.89 10.87 -0.07
CA LEU A 77 18.20 12.16 -0.11
C LEU A 77 17.94 12.63 -1.55
N LEU A 78 18.90 12.45 -2.46
CA LEU A 78 18.73 12.75 -3.87
C LEU A 78 17.60 11.90 -4.49
N GLU A 79 17.58 10.60 -4.19
CA GLU A 79 16.54 9.71 -4.67
C GLU A 79 15.15 10.05 -4.10
N LEU A 80 15.08 10.44 -2.83
CA LEU A 80 13.83 10.92 -2.23
C LEU A 80 13.30 12.18 -2.91
N GLU A 81 14.16 13.08 -3.38
CA GLU A 81 13.73 14.24 -4.17
C GLU A 81 13.13 13.82 -5.52
N GLN A 82 13.73 12.86 -6.22
CA GLN A 82 13.19 12.32 -7.48
C GLN A 82 11.84 11.61 -7.27
N ILE A 83 11.73 10.84 -6.18
CA ILE A 83 10.47 10.18 -5.80
C ILE A 83 9.40 11.23 -5.45
N ALA A 84 9.77 12.31 -4.77
CA ALA A 84 8.86 13.40 -4.44
C ALA A 84 8.34 14.13 -5.69
N GLN A 85 9.20 14.36 -6.69
CA GLN A 85 8.79 14.91 -7.99
C GLN A 85 7.79 13.98 -8.70
N THR A 86 8.07 12.68 -8.71
CA THR A 86 7.17 11.67 -9.28
C THR A 86 5.82 11.65 -8.54
N LEU A 87 5.83 11.76 -7.22
CA LEU A 87 4.62 11.87 -6.41
C LEU A 87 3.83 13.14 -6.77
N LYS A 88 4.49 14.30 -6.88
CA LYS A 88 3.85 15.57 -7.26
C LYS A 88 3.16 15.46 -8.62
N GLN A 89 3.84 14.90 -9.63
CA GLN A 89 3.24 14.67 -10.95
C GLN A 89 1.98 13.79 -10.88
N ARG A 90 1.97 12.78 -10.01
CA ARG A 90 0.80 11.92 -9.79
C ARG A 90 -0.33 12.67 -9.09
N LEU A 91 -0.02 13.48 -8.08
CA LEU A 91 -0.99 14.32 -7.37
C LEU A 91 -1.65 15.31 -8.34
N ASP A 92 -0.86 15.99 -9.17
CA ASP A 92 -1.36 16.97 -10.15
C ASP A 92 -2.28 16.33 -11.19
N ARG A 93 -1.87 15.17 -11.72
CA ARG A 93 -2.70 14.40 -12.67
C ARG A 93 -4.06 14.02 -12.09
N HIS A 94 -4.10 13.76 -10.78
CA HIS A 94 -5.31 13.38 -10.07
C HIS A 94 -6.01 14.57 -9.39
N GLN A 95 -5.51 15.80 -9.57
CA GLN A 95 -6.01 17.01 -8.90
C GLN A 95 -6.23 16.81 -7.40
N ALA A 96 -5.33 16.05 -6.77
CA ALA A 96 -5.47 15.55 -5.42
C ALA A 96 -4.43 16.19 -4.50
N SER A 97 -4.84 16.48 -3.28
CA SER A 97 -3.96 16.77 -2.14
C SER A 97 -4.30 15.83 -1.00
N GLY A 98 -3.50 15.83 0.06
CA GLY A 98 -3.76 14.98 1.22
C GLY A 98 -2.98 15.45 2.44
N ARG A 99 -3.35 14.94 3.61
CA ARG A 99 -2.82 15.48 4.87
C ARG A 99 -1.72 14.64 5.50
N THR A 100 -1.61 13.37 5.13
CA THR A 100 -0.67 12.44 5.78
C THR A 100 0.38 11.97 4.79
N LEU A 101 1.64 12.40 5.00
CA LEU A 101 2.78 11.92 4.23
C LEU A 101 3.44 10.77 4.97
N THR A 102 3.68 9.67 4.26
CA THR A 102 4.33 8.46 4.76
C THR A 102 5.60 8.19 3.97
N LEU A 103 6.73 8.12 4.66
CA LEU A 103 8.01 7.63 4.15
C LEU A 103 8.13 6.14 4.46
N LYS A 104 8.51 5.36 3.45
CA LYS A 104 8.84 3.95 3.52
C LYS A 104 10.31 3.77 3.18
N VAL A 105 11.04 3.03 4.02
CA VAL A 105 12.40 2.60 3.77
C VAL A 105 12.43 1.08 3.90
N LYS A 106 12.90 0.40 2.86
CA LYS A 106 13.15 -1.04 2.89
C LYS A 106 14.64 -1.29 2.80
N PHE A 107 15.15 -2.09 3.72
CA PHE A 107 16.55 -2.45 3.81
C PHE A 107 16.86 -3.67 2.93
N SER A 108 18.15 -3.92 2.74
CA SER A 108 18.72 -5.07 2.01
C SER A 108 18.32 -6.43 2.60
N ASP A 109 18.07 -6.50 3.91
CA ASP A 109 17.54 -7.67 4.63
C ASP A 109 16.01 -7.84 4.46
N TYR A 110 15.38 -7.06 3.58
CA TYR A 110 13.94 -6.99 3.32
C TYR A 110 13.07 -6.51 4.49
N GLN A 111 13.65 -6.15 5.63
CA GLN A 111 12.93 -5.43 6.68
C GLN A 111 12.53 -4.04 6.16
N GLN A 112 11.40 -3.54 6.65
CA GLN A 112 10.93 -2.21 6.30
C GLN A 112 10.59 -1.42 7.55
N ILE A 113 10.83 -0.12 7.46
CA ILE A 113 10.36 0.86 8.42
C ILE A 113 9.51 1.90 7.70
N THR A 114 8.49 2.36 8.40
CA THR A 114 7.63 3.46 7.94
C THR A 114 7.61 4.55 8.99
N ARG A 115 7.64 5.80 8.52
CA ARG A 115 7.41 6.99 9.34
C ARG A 115 6.41 7.87 8.63
N SER A 116 5.51 8.49 9.38
CA SER A 116 4.46 9.32 8.82
C SER A 116 4.29 10.60 9.62
N ARG A 117 3.91 11.67 8.93
CA ARG A 117 3.50 12.93 9.55
C ARG A 117 2.17 13.37 8.95
N THR A 118 1.27 13.83 9.82
CA THR A 118 0.00 14.42 9.42
C THR A 118 0.04 15.91 9.68
N GLU A 119 -0.29 16.70 8.67
CA GLU A 119 -0.42 18.15 8.75
C GLU A 119 -1.90 18.55 8.90
N SER A 120 -2.14 19.72 9.48
CA SER A 120 -3.49 20.30 9.57
C SER A 120 -3.98 20.81 8.21
N ALA A 121 -3.07 21.39 7.42
CA ALA A 121 -3.31 21.83 6.06
C ALA A 121 -3.05 20.71 5.03
N PRO A 122 -3.74 20.71 3.88
CA PRO A 122 -3.44 19.77 2.80
C PRO A 122 -2.03 20.00 2.26
N ILE A 123 -1.28 18.91 2.10
CA ILE A 123 0.03 18.89 1.46
C ILE A 123 -0.20 18.70 -0.04
N GLY A 124 0.26 19.65 -0.83
CA GLY A 124 0.14 19.62 -2.29
C GLY A 124 1.42 20.06 -3.00
N GLU A 125 2.18 20.96 -2.38
CA GLU A 125 3.34 21.55 -3.01
C GLU A 125 4.59 20.66 -2.91
N LEU A 126 5.39 20.66 -3.98
CA LEU A 126 6.61 19.83 -4.05
C LEU A 126 7.59 20.19 -2.91
N ARG A 127 7.75 21.48 -2.63
CA ARG A 127 8.65 21.96 -1.58
C ARG A 127 8.24 21.45 -0.20
N GLU A 128 6.94 21.40 0.08
CA GLU A 128 6.41 20.86 1.32
C GLU A 128 6.72 19.36 1.40
N ILE A 129 6.34 18.59 0.37
CA ILE A 129 6.59 17.14 0.30
C ILE A 129 8.06 16.81 0.58
N ILE A 130 9.00 17.52 -0.06
CA ILE A 130 10.45 17.34 0.15
C ILE A 130 10.82 17.66 1.61
N THR A 131 10.34 18.77 2.16
CA THR A 131 10.66 19.20 3.52
C THR A 131 10.18 18.19 4.56
N ILE A 132 8.94 17.70 4.44
CA ILE A 132 8.38 16.69 5.34
C ILE A 132 9.16 15.38 5.21
N THR A 133 9.41 14.95 3.98
CA THR A 133 10.12 13.69 3.70
C THR A 133 11.53 13.71 4.29
N LYS A 134 12.27 14.81 4.12
CA LYS A 134 13.59 15.01 4.72
C LYS A 134 13.51 14.91 6.24
N ALA A 135 12.58 15.62 6.87
CA ALA A 135 12.41 15.55 8.33
C ALA A 135 12.08 14.13 8.84
N LEU A 136 11.23 13.38 8.11
CA LEU A 136 10.91 11.99 8.45
C LEU A 136 12.12 11.06 8.27
N PHE A 137 12.92 11.28 7.23
CA PHE A 137 14.13 10.53 6.97
C PHE A 137 15.23 10.84 7.99
N GLU A 138 15.30 12.09 8.46
CA GLU A 138 16.23 12.52 9.51
C GLU A 138 16.04 11.75 10.82
N ALA A 139 14.80 11.43 11.16
CA ALA A 139 14.46 10.66 12.36
C ALA A 139 14.77 9.15 12.26
N ILE A 140 15.25 8.66 11.11
CA ILE A 140 15.54 7.25 10.88
C ILE A 140 17.02 6.97 11.16
N LYS A 141 17.26 5.95 12.00
CA LYS A 141 18.58 5.33 12.17
C LYS A 141 18.73 4.20 11.15
N LEU A 142 19.75 4.31 10.29
CA LEU A 142 20.00 3.34 9.21
C LEU A 142 20.84 2.14 9.67
N GLU A 143 21.55 2.25 10.80
CA GLU A 143 22.31 1.14 11.43
C GLU A 143 23.27 0.44 10.44
N ASP A 144 23.92 1.22 9.57
CA ASP A 144 24.81 0.75 8.49
C ASP A 144 24.20 -0.23 7.48
N ARG A 145 22.87 -0.39 7.48
CA ARG A 145 22.15 -1.24 6.53
C ARG A 145 21.98 -0.54 5.19
N GLY A 146 22.27 -1.27 4.11
CA GLY A 146 21.95 -0.83 2.75
C GLY A 146 20.43 -0.71 2.56
N VAL A 147 20.01 0.33 1.84
CA VAL A 147 18.62 0.62 1.50
C VAL A 147 18.33 0.17 0.08
N ARG A 148 17.36 -0.73 -0.07
CA ARG A 148 16.96 -1.34 -1.34
C ARG A 148 15.75 -0.67 -1.97
N LEU A 149 14.89 -0.04 -1.17
CA LEU A 149 13.73 0.70 -1.67
C LEU A 149 13.45 1.92 -0.80
N LEU A 150 13.11 3.01 -1.48
CA LEU A 150 12.56 4.22 -0.87
C LEU A 150 11.20 4.51 -1.48
N GLY A 151 10.27 4.99 -0.66
CA GLY A 151 8.92 5.32 -1.11
C GLY A 151 8.27 6.42 -0.30
N ILE A 152 7.49 7.25 -0.97
CA ILE A 152 6.72 8.35 -0.38
C ILE A 152 5.27 8.19 -0.81
N ALA A 153 4.35 8.25 0.14
CA ALA A 153 2.92 8.21 -0.15
C ALA A 153 2.17 9.29 0.61
N LEU A 154 1.17 9.87 -0.04
CA LEU A 154 0.20 10.77 0.55
C LEU A 154 -1.13 10.04 0.73
N SER A 155 -1.71 10.15 1.92
CA SER A 155 -3.02 9.61 2.28
C SER A 155 -3.86 10.66 2.98
N ASN A 156 -5.07 10.28 3.40
CA ASN A 156 -6.10 11.23 3.84
C ASN A 156 -6.33 12.30 2.76
N LEU A 157 -6.64 11.82 1.55
CA LEU A 157 -6.75 12.65 0.36
C LEU A 157 -8.01 13.50 0.45
N ASP A 158 -7.87 14.80 0.19
CA ASP A 158 -8.98 15.69 -0.09
C ASP A 158 -9.42 15.40 -1.52
N ASN A 159 -10.36 14.48 -1.68
CA ASN A 159 -10.92 14.19 -2.99
C ASN A 159 -11.76 15.39 -3.44
N SER A 160 -11.28 16.08 -4.45
CA SER A 160 -12.07 16.98 -5.30
C SER A 160 -12.95 16.21 -6.29
N ASP A 161 -12.78 14.88 -6.39
CA ASP A 161 -13.61 13.97 -7.17
C ASP A 161 -15.04 13.92 -6.64
N LYS A 162 -15.86 14.89 -7.06
CA LYS A 162 -17.29 14.65 -7.23
C LYS A 162 -17.41 13.53 -8.27
N PRO A 163 -18.04 12.39 -7.95
CA PRO A 163 -18.25 11.35 -8.95
C PRO A 163 -19.07 11.94 -10.09
N GLN A 164 -18.48 12.09 -11.27
CA GLN A 164 -19.25 12.20 -12.51
C GLN A 164 -19.92 10.85 -12.69
N LEU A 165 -21.19 10.79 -12.29
CA LEU A 165 -22.07 9.67 -12.58
C LEU A 165 -22.24 9.61 -14.11
N ILE A 166 -21.38 8.87 -14.79
CA ILE A 166 -21.62 8.50 -16.18
C ILE A 166 -22.70 7.41 -16.14
N GLN A 167 -23.96 7.83 -16.21
CA GLN A 167 -25.08 6.92 -16.44
C GLN A 167 -24.99 6.46 -17.89
N LEU A 168 -24.50 5.23 -18.09
CA LEU A 168 -24.58 4.58 -19.40
C LEU A 168 -26.04 4.23 -19.66
N SER A 169 -26.63 4.84 -20.68
CA SER A 169 -27.96 4.50 -21.17
C SER A 169 -27.96 3.06 -21.67
N LEU A 170 -28.78 2.21 -21.07
CA LEU A 170 -29.10 0.89 -21.63
C LEU A 170 -29.99 1.12 -22.85
N PHE A 171 -29.43 0.90 -24.04
CA PHE A 171 -30.20 0.60 -25.24
C PHE A 171 -30.40 -0.92 -25.32
#